data_AF-A0A142XHY2-F1
#
_entry.id   AF-A0A142XHY2-F1
#
_cell.length_a   1.000
_cell.length_b   1.000
_cell.length_c   1.000
_cell.angle_alpha   90.00
_cell.angle_beta   90.00
_cell.angle_gamma   90.00
#
_symmetry.space_group_name_H-M   'P 1'
#
loop_
_entity.id
_entity.type
_entity.pdbx_description
1 polymer ?
#
loop_
_entity_poly.entity_id
_entity_poly.type
_entity_poly.pdbx_seq_one_letter_code
_entity_poly.pdbx_strand_id
1 'polypeptide(L)'
;MPPIPQWPSEDDGRHLHAELMRGISTAPDVFAGVYYQPLRDYLASASAHVAEELRDSAVSETIMNVIERPQQYNPELLSFTRYLCMSVRGDLRNLCAQDVRRRGREISLGFVDEPTASGNNCVEPVEAPSLDDPRVVDEVASFGPREHVAYTLILAGERHTDVYARALGLDTTRSDVAAVVKRIKDTVKVRLRRAVGGRS
;
A
#
# COMPACT_ATOMS: atom_id res chain seq x y z
N MET A 1 0.24 19.68 10.41
CA MET A 1 -0.91 19.44 9.51
C MET A 1 -0.33 19.14 8.14
N PRO A 2 -0.64 18.00 7.50
CA PRO A 2 -0.07 17.68 6.20
C PRO A 2 -0.51 18.72 5.16
N PRO A 3 0.37 19.09 4.21
CA PRO A 3 0.00 19.99 3.11
C PRO A 3 -1.14 19.37 2.29
N ILE A 4 -2.06 20.22 1.82
CA ILE A 4 -3.12 19.80 0.91
C ILE A 4 -2.50 19.75 -0.49
N PRO A 5 -2.50 18.59 -1.17
CA PRO A 5 -1.93 18.48 -2.50
C PRO A 5 -2.64 19.42 -3.48
N GLN A 6 -1.88 20.27 -4.17
CA GLN A 6 -2.41 21.13 -5.23
C GLN A 6 -2.23 20.45 -6.58
N TRP A 7 -3.25 19.71 -7.01
CA TRP A 7 -3.21 19.02 -8.29
C TRP A 7 -3.44 20.00 -9.46
N PRO A 8 -2.77 19.79 -10.60
CA PRO A 8 -3.19 20.43 -11.85
C PRO A 8 -4.62 19.98 -12.23
N SER A 9 -5.25 20.73 -13.12
CA SER A 9 -6.57 20.34 -13.62
C SER A 9 -6.48 19.02 -14.39
N GLU A 10 -7.60 18.31 -14.48
CA GLU A 10 -7.65 17.05 -15.21
C GLU A 10 -7.39 17.25 -16.72
N ASP A 11 -7.79 18.39 -17.28
CA ASP A 11 -7.51 18.76 -18.66
C ASP A 11 -6.01 18.99 -18.89
N ASP A 12 -5.33 19.70 -17.97
CA ASP A 12 -3.88 19.90 -18.03
C ASP A 12 -3.12 18.56 -17.94
N GLY A 13 -3.59 17.67 -17.06
CA GLY A 13 -3.01 16.34 -16.92
C GLY A 13 -3.12 15.50 -18.20
N ARG A 14 -4.30 15.50 -18.82
CA ARG A 14 -4.50 14.83 -20.12
C ARG A 14 -3.66 15.46 -21.23
N HIS A 15 -3.52 16.78 -21.23
CA HIS A 15 -2.69 17.48 -22.21
C HIS A 15 -1.23 17.06 -22.09
N LEU A 16 -0.65 17.11 -20.88
CA LEU A 16 0.73 16.69 -20.62
C LEU A 16 0.96 15.21 -20.97
N HIS A 17 -0.01 14.34 -20.63
CA HIS A 17 0.06 12.93 -21.02
C HIS A 17 0.09 12.75 -22.55
N ALA A 18 -0.74 13.49 -23.29
CA ALA A 18 -0.73 13.46 -24.75
C ALA A 18 0.59 13.98 -25.34
N GLU A 19 1.24 14.96 -24.71
CA GLU A 19 2.57 15.43 -25.12
C GLU A 19 3.66 14.38 -24.87
N LEU A 20 3.63 13.69 -23.73
CA LEU A 20 4.53 12.55 -23.45
C LEU A 20 4.36 11.45 -24.50
N MET A 21 3.11 11.10 -24.85
CA MET A 21 2.81 10.11 -25.91
C MET A 21 3.34 10.52 -27.28
N ARG A 22 3.41 11.83 -27.57
CA ARG A 22 3.96 12.37 -28.82
C ARG A 22 5.50 12.47 -28.81
N GLY A 23 6.14 12.21 -27.67
CA GLY A 23 7.59 12.33 -27.52
C GLY A 23 8.09 13.77 -27.57
N ILE A 24 7.28 14.75 -27.11
CA ILE A 24 7.72 16.14 -27.01
C ILE A 24 8.87 16.22 -26.00
N SER A 25 10.01 16.77 -26.43
CA SER A 25 11.26 16.72 -25.65
C SER A 25 11.19 17.44 -24.30
N THR A 26 10.34 18.46 -24.17
CA THR A 26 10.15 19.22 -22.93
C THR A 26 9.07 18.64 -22.01
N ALA A 27 8.23 17.74 -22.51
CA ALA A 27 7.11 17.19 -21.74
C ALA A 27 7.55 16.43 -20.48
N PRO A 28 8.64 15.64 -20.47
CA PRO A 28 9.14 15.00 -19.25
C PRO A 28 9.45 15.98 -18.12
N ASP A 29 10.17 17.06 -18.44
CA ASP A 29 10.58 18.06 -17.45
C ASP A 29 9.38 18.82 -16.89
N VAL A 30 8.44 19.23 -17.77
CA VAL A 30 7.22 19.91 -17.36
C VAL A 30 6.34 18.99 -16.51
N PHE A 31 6.18 17.73 -16.94
CA PHE A 31 5.40 16.74 -16.19
C PHE A 31 5.98 16.51 -14.79
N ALA A 32 7.29 16.30 -14.67
CA ALA A 32 7.96 16.15 -13.38
C ALA A 32 7.77 17.40 -12.51
N GLY A 33 7.98 18.59 -13.06
CA GLY A 33 7.84 19.85 -12.33
C GLY A 33 6.42 20.09 -11.79
N VAL A 34 5.39 19.67 -12.53
CA VAL A 34 3.98 19.84 -12.15
C VAL A 34 3.53 18.79 -11.13
N TYR A 35 3.92 17.52 -11.30
CA TYR A 35 3.36 16.42 -10.51
C TYR A 35 4.19 15.97 -9.30
N TYR A 36 5.47 16.35 -9.21
CA TYR A 36 6.35 15.92 -8.12
C TYR A 36 5.84 16.35 -6.74
N GLN A 37 5.63 17.65 -6.53
CA GLN A 37 5.20 18.17 -5.22
C GLN A 37 3.80 17.67 -4.81
N PRO A 38 2.78 17.66 -5.69
CA PRO A 38 1.46 17.13 -5.34
C PRO A 38 1.48 15.64 -4.95
N LEU A 39 2.28 14.81 -5.64
CA LEU A 39 2.43 13.39 -5.28
C LEU A 39 3.12 13.21 -3.92
N ARG A 40 4.14 14.03 -3.64
CA ARG A 40 4.85 14.03 -2.36
C ARG A 40 3.92 14.44 -1.21
N ASP A 41 3.14 15.51 -1.37
CA ASP A 41 2.15 15.96 -0.40
C ASP A 41 1.07 14.89 -0.16
N TYR A 42 0.63 14.23 -1.24
CA TYR A 42 -0.31 13.12 -1.17
C TYR A 42 0.23 11.98 -0.31
N LEU A 43 1.45 11.51 -0.57
CA LEU A 43 2.06 10.44 0.23
C LEU A 43 2.36 10.86 1.67
N ALA A 44 2.75 12.12 1.90
CA ALA A 44 2.98 12.64 3.24
C ALA A 44 1.70 12.57 4.09
N SER A 45 0.54 12.85 3.48
CA SER A 45 -0.76 12.74 4.14
C SER A 45 -1.24 11.28 4.30
N ALA A 46 -1.10 10.46 3.25
CA ALA A 46 -1.66 9.11 3.21
C ALA A 46 -0.77 8.06 3.89
N SER A 47 0.51 8.33 4.06
CA SER A 47 1.52 7.38 4.55
C SER A 47 2.53 8.09 5.45
N ALA A 48 2.02 8.86 6.42
CA ALA A 48 2.82 9.64 7.37
C ALA A 48 3.82 8.79 8.17
N HIS A 49 3.53 7.50 8.39
CA HIS A 49 4.36 6.56 9.15
C HIS A 49 5.52 5.94 8.36
N VAL A 50 5.56 6.13 7.04
CA VAL A 50 6.64 5.62 6.18
C VAL A 50 7.77 6.65 6.15
N ALA A 51 9.02 6.17 6.13
CA ALA A 51 10.21 7.00 6.02
C ALA A 51 10.13 7.94 4.80
N GLU A 52 10.56 9.18 4.97
CA GLU A 52 10.43 10.23 3.96
C GLU A 52 11.17 9.86 2.67
N GLU A 53 12.35 9.26 2.80
CA GLU A 53 13.20 8.84 1.69
C GLU A 53 12.49 7.80 0.80
N LEU A 54 11.75 6.86 1.41
CA LEU A 54 10.98 5.88 0.65
C LEU A 54 9.80 6.51 -0.09
N ARG A 55 9.19 7.55 0.48
CA ARG A 55 8.11 8.30 -0.20
C ARG A 55 8.68 9.07 -1.38
N ASP A 56 9.79 9.77 -1.20
CA ASP A 56 10.44 10.54 -2.27
C ASP A 56 10.95 9.62 -3.40
N SER A 57 11.49 8.44 -3.05
CA SER A 57 11.81 7.40 -4.03
C SER A 57 10.57 6.92 -4.79
N ALA A 58 9.47 6.64 -4.11
CA ALA A 58 8.23 6.19 -4.76
C ALA A 58 7.69 7.22 -5.76
N VAL A 59 7.67 8.51 -5.38
CA VAL A 59 7.27 9.62 -6.29
C VAL A 59 8.17 9.66 -7.51
N SER A 60 9.48 9.56 -7.30
CA SER A 60 10.47 9.62 -8.39
C SER A 60 10.29 8.43 -9.34
N GLU A 61 10.14 7.21 -8.81
CA GLU A 61 9.89 6.01 -9.61
C GLU A 61 8.58 6.11 -10.40
N THR A 62 7.49 6.59 -9.79
CA THR A 62 6.22 6.79 -10.50
C THR A 62 6.36 7.77 -11.64
N ILE A 63 7.00 8.92 -11.42
CA ILE A 63 7.19 9.93 -12.47
C ILE A 63 8.02 9.37 -13.62
N MET A 64 9.13 8.70 -13.31
CA MET A 64 9.97 8.07 -14.31
C MET A 64 9.22 6.99 -15.09
N ASN A 65 8.46 6.13 -14.41
CA ASN A 65 7.65 5.08 -15.04
C ASN A 65 6.63 5.67 -16.02
N VAL A 66 5.97 6.78 -15.68
CA VAL A 66 5.00 7.44 -16.57
C VAL A 66 5.67 8.10 -17.76
N ILE A 67 6.84 8.72 -17.57
CA ILE A 67 7.63 9.32 -18.65
C ILE A 67 8.14 8.25 -19.62
N GLU A 68 8.65 7.13 -19.10
CA GLU A 68 9.21 6.04 -19.91
C GLU A 68 8.12 5.20 -20.60
N ARG A 69 6.94 5.10 -19.98
CA ARG A 69 5.85 4.21 -20.44
C ARG A 69 4.48 4.91 -20.39
N PRO A 70 4.31 6.05 -21.06
CA PRO A 70 3.06 6.82 -20.99
C PRO A 70 1.84 6.01 -21.46
N GLN A 71 2.03 5.03 -22.34
CA GLN A 71 0.97 4.15 -22.86
C GLN A 71 0.29 3.26 -21.80
N GLN A 72 0.82 3.15 -20.58
CA GLN A 72 0.19 2.37 -19.51
C GLN A 72 -1.06 3.03 -18.93
N TYR A 73 -1.20 4.34 -19.07
CA TYR A 73 -2.40 5.06 -18.64
C TYR A 73 -3.55 4.84 -19.64
N ASN A 74 -4.70 4.40 -19.12
CA ASN A 74 -5.94 4.28 -19.87
C ASN A 74 -6.98 5.29 -19.35
N PRO A 75 -7.29 6.36 -20.11
CA PRO A 75 -8.22 7.40 -19.67
C PRO A 75 -9.68 6.93 -19.56
N GLU A 76 -10.06 5.81 -20.16
CA GLU A 76 -11.41 5.25 -20.07
C GLU A 76 -11.69 4.59 -18.70
N LEU A 77 -10.64 4.17 -17.99
CA LEU A 77 -10.79 3.43 -16.74
C LEU A 77 -10.76 4.33 -15.51
N LEU A 78 -9.93 5.39 -15.53
CA LEU A 78 -9.81 6.32 -14.42
C LEU A 78 -9.18 7.64 -14.84
N SER A 79 -9.39 8.67 -14.02
CA SER A 79 -8.76 9.99 -14.20
C SER A 79 -7.24 9.91 -13.99
N PHE A 80 -6.51 10.84 -14.60
CA PHE A 80 -5.05 10.83 -14.61
C PHE A 80 -4.47 11.02 -13.20
N THR A 81 -5.03 11.94 -12.42
CA THR A 81 -4.65 12.11 -11.02
C THR A 81 -4.89 10.85 -10.19
N ARG A 82 -6.02 10.15 -10.42
CA ARG A 82 -6.32 8.89 -9.72
C ARG A 82 -5.32 7.80 -10.11
N TYR A 83 -4.85 7.80 -11.35
CA TYR A 83 -3.87 6.85 -11.87
C TYR A 83 -2.52 7.04 -11.20
N LEU A 84 -2.05 8.28 -11.12
CA LEU A 84 -0.79 8.59 -10.45
C LEU A 84 -0.84 8.24 -8.95
N CYS A 85 -1.95 8.56 -8.26
CA CYS A 85 -2.15 8.18 -6.87
C CYS A 85 -2.15 6.66 -6.66
N MET A 86 -2.71 5.90 -7.60
CA MET A 86 -2.68 4.44 -7.56
C MET A 86 -1.25 3.92 -7.80
N SER A 87 -0.59 4.40 -8.85
CA SER A 87 0.78 4.00 -9.22
C SER A 87 1.77 4.25 -8.09
N VAL A 88 1.76 5.46 -7.52
CA VAL A 88 2.71 5.84 -6.45
C VAL A 88 2.53 5.04 -5.18
N ARG A 89 1.31 4.59 -4.89
CA ARG A 89 1.06 3.67 -3.78
C ARG A 89 1.58 2.27 -4.06
N GLY A 90 1.50 1.82 -5.32
CA GLY A 90 2.12 0.57 -5.77
C GLY A 90 3.63 0.62 -5.59
N ASP A 91 4.27 1.66 -6.10
CA ASP A 91 5.72 1.86 -6.01
C ASP A 91 6.18 1.95 -4.55
N LEU A 92 5.48 2.71 -3.71
CA LEU A 92 5.78 2.79 -2.27
C LEU A 92 5.71 1.42 -1.58
N ARG A 93 4.71 0.60 -1.89
CA ARG A 93 4.60 -0.76 -1.33
C ARG A 93 5.77 -1.63 -1.77
N ASN A 94 6.15 -1.58 -3.04
CA ASN A 94 7.27 -2.33 -3.59
C ASN A 94 8.58 -1.95 -2.90
N LEU A 95 8.83 -0.66 -2.72
CA LEU A 95 9.99 -0.12 -2.02
C LEU A 95 10.02 -0.54 -0.54
N CYS A 96 8.89 -0.44 0.17
CA CYS A 96 8.80 -0.92 1.55
C CYS A 96 9.09 -2.43 1.65
N ALA A 97 8.55 -3.24 0.74
CA ALA A 97 8.81 -4.68 0.72
C ALA A 97 10.29 -4.99 0.44
N GLN A 98 10.92 -4.24 -0.47
CA GLN A 98 12.34 -4.35 -0.76
C GLN A 98 13.20 -3.97 0.45
N ASP A 99 12.88 -2.87 1.14
CA ASP A 99 13.60 -2.42 2.34
C ASP A 99 13.50 -3.45 3.48
N VAL A 100 12.32 -4.02 3.72
CA VAL A 100 12.13 -5.12 4.69
C VAL A 100 13.00 -6.33 4.34
N ARG A 101 13.00 -6.76 3.06
CA ARG A 101 13.84 -7.87 2.59
C ARG A 101 15.33 -7.56 2.74
N ARG A 102 15.76 -6.33 2.48
CA ARG A 102 17.15 -5.89 2.64
C ARG A 102 17.57 -5.96 4.11
N ARG A 103 16.79 -5.36 5.02
CA ARG A 103 17.07 -5.38 6.47
C ARG A 103 17.13 -6.80 7.02
N GLY A 104 16.26 -7.69 6.55
CA GLY A 104 16.29 -9.11 6.93
C GLY A 104 17.58 -9.84 6.52
N ARG A 105 18.23 -9.44 5.41
CA ARG A 105 19.50 -10.01 4.95
C ARG A 105 20.71 -9.38 5.66
N GLU A 106 20.64 -8.09 5.98
CA GLU A 106 21.72 -7.35 6.64
C GLU A 106 21.92 -7.75 8.12
N ILE A 107 20.91 -8.34 8.77
CA ILE A 107 20.98 -8.73 10.20
C ILE A 107 21.87 -9.97 10.47
N SER A 108 22.45 -10.64 9.45
CA SER A 108 23.13 -11.94 9.67
C SER A 108 24.64 -11.95 9.37
N LEU A 109 25.40 -10.98 9.89
CA LEU A 109 26.88 -11.07 9.92
C LEU A 109 27.49 -10.86 11.32
N GLY A 110 26.67 -10.64 12.36
CA GLY A 110 27.15 -10.27 13.71
C GLY A 110 26.93 -11.26 14.85
N PHE A 111 26.19 -12.35 14.65
CA PHE A 111 25.95 -13.35 15.71
C PHE A 111 26.32 -14.75 15.23
N VAL A 112 27.61 -15.07 15.33
CA VAL A 112 28.08 -16.44 15.54
C VAL A 112 28.00 -16.69 17.03
N ASP A 113 26.77 -16.88 17.54
CA ASP A 113 26.57 -17.56 18.82
C ASP A 113 26.16 -18.99 18.49
N GLU A 114 26.91 -19.92 19.07
CA GLU A 114 26.73 -21.37 18.97
C GLU A 114 25.28 -21.73 19.39
N PRO A 115 24.48 -22.39 18.54
CA PRO A 115 23.08 -22.63 18.86
C PRO A 115 22.96 -23.70 19.94
N THR A 116 22.65 -23.29 21.17
CA THR A 116 22.04 -24.19 22.14
C THR A 116 20.58 -24.42 21.73
N ALA A 117 20.28 -25.68 21.44
CA ALA A 117 19.00 -26.16 20.94
C ALA A 117 17.81 -25.66 21.80
N SER A 118 16.88 -24.91 21.19
CA SER A 118 15.53 -24.79 21.72
C SER A 118 14.51 -24.34 20.66
N GLY A 119 13.60 -25.26 20.32
CA GLY A 119 12.18 -25.00 20.07
C GLY A 119 11.75 -24.18 18.85
N ASN A 120 11.35 -24.90 17.78
CA ASN A 120 10.54 -24.42 16.67
C ASN A 120 9.43 -23.43 17.07
N ASN A 121 9.52 -22.18 16.63
CA ASN A 121 8.38 -21.28 16.38
C ASN A 121 8.76 -20.24 15.30
N CYS A 122 9.13 -20.71 14.11
CA CYS A 122 9.19 -19.86 12.92
C CYS A 122 7.77 -19.56 12.44
N VAL A 123 7.18 -18.47 12.93
CA VAL A 123 6.02 -17.86 12.28
C VAL A 123 6.57 -17.03 11.13
N GLU A 124 6.57 -17.58 9.92
CA GLU A 124 6.96 -16.84 8.73
C GLU A 124 6.14 -15.54 8.58
N PRO A 125 6.77 -14.42 8.19
CA PRO A 125 6.06 -13.20 7.85
C PRO A 125 5.25 -13.45 6.57
N VAL A 126 3.96 -13.72 6.74
CA VAL A 126 3.01 -13.90 5.62
C VAL A 126 2.98 -12.60 4.80
N GLU A 127 3.54 -12.63 3.59
CA GLU A 127 3.41 -11.56 2.60
C GLU A 127 1.91 -11.25 2.43
N ALA A 128 1.54 -9.99 2.68
CA ALA A 128 0.15 -9.57 2.52
C ALA A 128 -0.26 -9.72 1.05
N PRO A 129 -1.41 -10.34 0.74
CA PRO A 129 -1.86 -10.49 -0.64
C PRO A 129 -2.00 -9.14 -1.35
N SER A 130 -1.64 -9.10 -2.64
CA SER A 130 -1.81 -7.92 -3.49
C SER A 130 -3.29 -7.51 -3.54
N LEU A 131 -3.58 -6.26 -3.16
CA LEU A 131 -4.95 -5.73 -3.06
C LEU A 131 -5.60 -5.46 -4.42
N ASP A 132 -4.79 -5.47 -5.48
CA ASP A 132 -5.21 -5.17 -6.85
C ASP A 132 -5.54 -6.47 -7.63
N ASP A 133 -5.47 -7.65 -7.00
CA ASP A 133 -5.98 -8.89 -7.61
C ASP A 133 -7.51 -8.81 -7.67
N PRO A 134 -8.14 -8.93 -8.86
CA PRO A 134 -9.59 -8.87 -9.00
C PRO A 134 -10.33 -9.88 -8.10
N ARG A 135 -9.70 -11.02 -7.77
CA ARG A 135 -10.25 -12.00 -6.82
C ARG A 135 -10.32 -11.49 -5.40
N VAL A 136 -9.37 -10.64 -4.98
CA VAL A 136 -9.43 -9.97 -3.67
C VAL A 136 -10.54 -8.94 -3.67
N VAL A 137 -10.72 -8.20 -4.76
CA VAL A 137 -11.77 -7.19 -4.88
C VAL A 137 -13.16 -7.83 -4.75
N ASP A 138 -13.42 -8.92 -5.48
CA ASP A 138 -14.68 -9.67 -5.43
C ASP A 138 -14.93 -10.25 -4.03
N GLU A 139 -13.90 -10.85 -3.41
CA GLU A 139 -14.03 -11.42 -2.07
C GLU A 139 -14.31 -10.33 -1.03
N VAL A 140 -13.61 -9.18 -1.10
CA VAL A 140 -13.83 -8.04 -0.20
C VAL A 140 -15.23 -7.47 -0.38
N ALA A 141 -15.80 -7.44 -1.60
CA ALA A 141 -17.17 -7.01 -1.83
C ALA A 141 -18.22 -7.92 -1.15
N SER A 142 -17.85 -9.17 -0.84
CA SER A 142 -18.71 -10.13 -0.13
C SER A 142 -18.59 -10.05 1.40
N PHE A 143 -17.75 -9.17 1.94
CA PHE A 143 -17.53 -9.06 3.39
C PHE A 143 -18.75 -8.48 4.11
N GLY A 144 -19.02 -9.00 5.30
CA GLY A 144 -19.97 -8.39 6.22
C GLY A 144 -19.45 -7.06 6.78
N PRO A 145 -20.31 -6.23 7.41
CA PRO A 145 -19.91 -4.91 7.93
C PRO A 145 -18.72 -4.96 8.90
N ARG A 146 -18.67 -5.97 9.77
CA ARG A 146 -17.57 -6.16 10.73
C ARG A 146 -16.26 -6.58 10.06
N GLU A 147 -16.34 -7.42 9.04
CA GLU A 147 -15.18 -7.85 8.27
C GLU A 147 -14.59 -6.68 7.48
N HIS A 148 -15.43 -5.82 6.89
CA HIS A 148 -15.00 -4.58 6.25
C HIS A 148 -14.23 -3.66 7.20
N VAL A 149 -14.77 -3.41 8.39
CA VAL A 149 -14.08 -2.58 9.41
C VAL A 149 -12.72 -3.18 9.78
N ALA A 150 -12.68 -4.48 10.05
CA ALA A 150 -11.43 -5.16 10.38
C ALA A 150 -10.43 -5.12 9.21
N TYR A 151 -10.90 -5.30 7.98
CA TYR A 151 -10.09 -5.22 6.77
C TYR A 151 -9.48 -3.84 6.58
N THR A 152 -10.26 -2.77 6.70
CA THR A 152 -9.76 -1.38 6.61
C THR A 152 -8.69 -1.10 7.66
N LEU A 153 -8.86 -1.57 8.90
CA LEU A 153 -7.87 -1.42 9.96
C LEU A 153 -6.59 -2.23 9.69
N ILE A 154 -6.71 -3.42 9.10
CA ILE A 154 -5.56 -4.21 8.66
C ILE A 154 -4.77 -3.46 7.58
N LEU A 155 -5.46 -2.85 6.60
CA LEU A 155 -4.83 -2.05 5.55
C LEU A 155 -4.15 -0.80 6.08
N ALA A 156 -4.70 -0.19 7.14
CA ALA A 156 -4.09 0.92 7.85
C ALA A 156 -2.89 0.52 8.72
N GLY A 157 -2.58 -0.78 8.82
CA GLY A 157 -1.48 -1.30 9.63
C GLY A 157 -1.75 -1.28 11.14
N GLU A 158 -2.99 -1.11 11.57
CA GLU A 158 -3.35 -1.01 12.99
C GLU A 158 -3.11 -2.34 13.72
N ARG A 159 -2.45 -2.25 14.88
CA ARG A 159 -2.06 -3.40 15.71
C ARG A 159 -2.75 -3.43 17.08
N HIS A 160 -3.30 -2.32 17.56
CA HIS A 160 -3.87 -2.20 18.90
C HIS A 160 -5.29 -2.77 18.97
N THR A 161 -5.53 -3.69 19.90
CA THR A 161 -6.81 -4.40 20.07
C THR A 161 -7.97 -3.48 20.43
N ASP A 162 -7.71 -2.43 21.21
CA ASP A 162 -8.72 -1.45 21.65
C ASP A 162 -9.30 -0.65 20.48
N VAL A 163 -8.47 -0.30 19.49
CA VAL A 163 -8.91 0.39 18.26
C VAL A 163 -9.86 -0.51 17.47
N TYR A 164 -9.53 -1.79 17.30
CA TYR A 164 -10.44 -2.75 16.65
C TYR A 164 -11.72 -2.93 17.44
N ALA A 165 -11.64 -3.09 18.77
CA ALA A 165 -12.80 -3.28 19.61
C ALA A 165 -13.78 -2.11 19.51
N ARG A 166 -13.27 -0.88 19.61
CA ARG A 166 -14.08 0.34 19.47
C ARG A 166 -14.73 0.43 18.08
N ALA A 167 -13.97 0.17 17.02
CA ALA A 167 -14.48 0.23 15.65
C ALA A 167 -15.52 -0.87 15.34
N LEU A 168 -15.39 -2.04 15.98
CA LEU A 168 -16.32 -3.16 15.83
C LEU A 168 -17.55 -3.04 16.76
N GLY A 169 -17.63 -2.00 17.59
CA GLY A 169 -18.68 -1.82 18.59
C GLY A 169 -18.63 -2.86 19.72
N LEU A 170 -17.44 -3.36 20.04
CA LEU A 170 -17.21 -4.29 21.15
C LEU A 170 -16.91 -3.51 22.43
N ASP A 171 -17.44 -3.98 23.54
CA ASP A 171 -17.15 -3.44 24.88
C ASP A 171 -15.73 -3.82 25.31
N THR A 172 -14.83 -2.84 25.32
CA THR A 172 -13.41 -3.00 25.66
C THR A 172 -13.16 -3.46 27.09
N THR A 173 -14.14 -3.40 27.98
CA THR A 173 -13.99 -3.82 29.39
C THR A 173 -14.10 -5.34 29.56
N ARG A 174 -14.64 -6.04 28.56
CA ARG A 174 -14.74 -7.50 28.60
C ARG A 174 -13.39 -8.17 28.40
N SER A 175 -13.13 -9.22 29.19
CA SER A 175 -11.89 -9.98 29.13
C SER A 175 -11.70 -10.79 27.83
N ASP A 176 -12.78 -11.06 27.08
CA ASP A 176 -12.76 -11.85 25.86
C ASP A 176 -12.61 -11.04 24.55
N VAL A 177 -12.53 -9.70 24.64
CA VAL A 177 -12.45 -8.80 23.47
C VAL A 177 -11.27 -9.15 22.56
N ALA A 178 -10.10 -9.41 23.14
CA ALA A 178 -8.91 -9.76 22.37
C ALA A 178 -9.12 -11.04 21.55
N ALA A 179 -9.82 -12.03 22.11
CA ALA A 179 -10.12 -13.28 21.42
C ALA A 179 -11.13 -13.06 20.27
N VAL A 180 -12.14 -12.21 20.48
CA VAL A 180 -13.14 -11.87 19.46
C VAL A 180 -12.49 -11.10 18.31
N VAL A 181 -11.69 -10.07 18.60
CA VAL A 181 -10.94 -9.30 17.59
C VAL A 181 -10.01 -10.21 16.80
N LYS A 182 -9.28 -11.10 17.49
CA LYS A 182 -8.41 -12.08 16.84
C LYS A 182 -9.19 -12.98 15.87
N ARG A 183 -10.33 -13.52 16.31
CA ARG A 183 -11.16 -14.39 15.46
C ARG A 183 -11.61 -13.68 14.18
N ILE A 184 -12.07 -12.44 14.28
CA ILE A 184 -12.51 -11.65 13.11
C ILE A 184 -11.32 -11.38 12.17
N LYS A 185 -10.17 -10.96 12.71
CA LYS A 185 -8.95 -10.73 11.93
C LYS A 185 -8.49 -12.00 11.21
N ASP A 186 -8.52 -13.14 11.90
CA ASP A 186 -8.12 -14.43 11.34
C ASP A 186 -9.10 -14.88 10.25
N THR A 187 -10.40 -14.69 10.43
CA THR A 187 -11.42 -14.94 9.40
C THR A 187 -11.13 -14.14 8.13
N VAL A 188 -10.93 -12.82 8.25
CA VAL A 188 -10.61 -11.94 7.10
C VAL A 188 -9.32 -12.42 6.40
N LYS A 189 -8.25 -12.67 7.16
CA LYS A 189 -6.97 -13.14 6.59
C LYS A 189 -7.08 -14.49 5.90
N VAL A 190 -7.88 -15.41 6.42
CA VAL A 190 -8.09 -16.73 5.82
C VAL A 190 -8.87 -16.59 4.51
N ARG A 191 -9.93 -15.77 4.48
CA ARG A 191 -10.71 -15.53 3.26
C ARG A 191 -9.86 -14.90 2.15
N LEU A 192 -9.09 -13.85 2.47
CA LEU A 192 -8.18 -13.22 1.53
C LEU A 192 -7.11 -14.20 0.98
N ARG A 193 -6.53 -15.04 1.85
CA ARG A 193 -5.59 -16.08 1.41
C ARG A 193 -6.23 -17.09 0.47
N ARG A 194 -7.47 -17.51 0.73
CA ARG A 194 -8.20 -18.45 -0.14
C ARG A 194 -8.51 -17.83 -1.51
N ALA A 195 -8.85 -16.54 -1.56
CA ALA A 195 -9.13 -15.83 -2.80
C ALA A 195 -7.88 -15.74 -3.70
N VAL A 196 -6.71 -15.46 -3.12
CA VAL A 196 -5.45 -15.29 -3.89
C VAL A 196 -4.75 -16.61 -4.19
N GLY A 197 -4.75 -17.55 -3.24
CA GLY A 197 -3.96 -18.79 -3.30
C GLY A 197 -4.71 -20.02 -3.77
N GLY A 198 -5.81 -19.89 -4.52
CA GLY A 198 -6.71 -21.01 -4.84
C GLY A 198 -6.07 -22.18 -5.61
N ARG A 199 -5.49 -23.16 -4.90
CA ARG A 199 -5.94 -24.58 -4.83
C ARG A 199 -4.98 -25.46 -4.02
N SER A 200 -5.63 -26.20 -3.11
CA SER A 200 -5.21 -27.41 -2.37
C SER A 200 -4.56 -27.16 -1.01
#